data_AF-A0A7C5GHS8-F1
#
_entry.id   AF-A0A7C5GHS8-F1
#
_cell.length_a   1.000
_cell.length_b   1.000
_cell.length_c   1.000
_cell.angle_alpha   90.00
_cell.angle_beta   90.00
_cell.angle_gamma   90.00
#
_symmetry.space_group_name_H-M   'P 1'
#
loop_
_entity.id
_entity.type
_entity.pdbx_description
1 polymer ?
#
loop_
_entity_poly.entity_id
_entity_poly.type
_entity_poly.pdbx_seq_one_letter_code
_entity_poly.pdbx_strand_id
1 'polypeptide(L)'
;MLETLTKSEGMQEMNRLGSKGTPFFFLIDFEKKQPIVIPLSDLDPEILCYTINGSSNHENFMPNDESIDFYPREVPFDSYQERFNKVMEQIHFGNSYLLNLTFPTEIKTNITLKEIYTRAIAPYELWIKDQLVVFSPEPVVHIVDGKISTHPMKGTIDTTIPNAKSRLK
;
A
#
# COMPACT_ATOMS: atom_id res chain seq x y z
N MET A 1 -9.69 -0.81 -18.67
CA MET A 1 -9.50 -1.65 -17.47
C MET A 1 -8.16 -2.34 -17.64
N LEU A 2 -7.32 -2.40 -16.60
CA LEU A 2 -6.05 -3.10 -16.70
C LEU A 2 -6.30 -4.59 -16.98
N GLU A 3 -5.53 -5.17 -17.90
CA GLU A 3 -5.62 -6.59 -18.19
C GLU A 3 -5.02 -7.38 -17.03
N THR A 4 -5.78 -8.37 -16.55
CA THR A 4 -5.37 -9.24 -15.44
C THR A 4 -5.12 -10.64 -15.97
N LEU A 5 -4.10 -11.28 -15.44
CA LEU A 5 -3.72 -12.65 -15.75
C LEU A 5 -4.28 -13.61 -14.71
N THR A 6 -4.34 -14.90 -15.02
CA THR A 6 -4.44 -15.93 -13.98
C THR A 6 -3.12 -16.05 -13.22
N LYS A 7 -3.12 -16.72 -12.06
CA LYS A 7 -1.90 -17.03 -11.30
C LYS A 7 -0.81 -17.68 -12.16
N SER A 8 -1.17 -18.65 -12.99
CA SER A 8 -0.20 -19.39 -13.81
C SER A 8 0.39 -18.50 -14.91
N GLU A 9 -0.45 -17.74 -15.60
CA GLU A 9 -0.02 -16.81 -16.64
C GLU A 9 0.86 -15.70 -16.07
N GLY A 10 0.49 -15.12 -14.92
CA GLY A 10 1.30 -14.12 -14.23
C GLY A 10 2.70 -14.64 -13.87
N MET A 11 2.79 -15.87 -13.35
CA MET A 11 4.08 -16.51 -13.08
C MET A 11 4.91 -16.73 -14.35
N GLN A 12 4.28 -17.22 -15.42
CA GLN A 12 4.95 -17.45 -16.69
C GLN A 12 5.44 -16.14 -17.31
N GLU A 13 4.65 -15.07 -17.24
CA GLU A 13 4.99 -13.78 -17.81
C GLU A 13 6.14 -13.10 -17.04
N MET A 14 6.11 -13.14 -15.70
CA MET A 14 7.23 -12.66 -14.88
C MET A 14 8.53 -13.42 -15.19
N ASN A 15 8.47 -14.75 -15.32
CA ASN A 15 9.63 -15.55 -15.70
C ASN A 15 10.13 -15.20 -17.11
N ARG A 16 9.22 -15.01 -18.06
CA ARG A 16 9.54 -14.65 -19.44
C ARG A 16 10.24 -13.30 -19.51
N LEU A 17 9.71 -12.27 -18.85
CA LEU A 17 10.30 -10.93 -18.83
C LEU A 17 11.64 -10.91 -18.08
N GLY A 18 11.71 -11.59 -16.93
CA GLY A 18 12.95 -11.76 -16.16
C GLY A 18 14.06 -12.46 -16.95
N SER A 19 13.75 -13.53 -17.68
CA SER A 19 14.73 -14.25 -18.53
C SER A 19 15.29 -13.38 -19.68
N LYS A 20 14.54 -12.37 -20.10
CA LYS A 20 14.94 -11.41 -21.14
C LYS A 20 15.63 -10.17 -20.58
N GLY A 21 15.74 -10.03 -19.26
CA GLY A 21 16.26 -8.83 -18.62
C GLY A 21 15.39 -7.58 -18.86
N THR A 22 14.10 -7.77 -19.17
CA THR A 22 13.16 -6.66 -19.39
C THR A 22 12.63 -6.17 -18.05
N PRO A 23 12.79 -4.89 -17.67
CA PRO A 23 12.16 -4.34 -16.47
C PRO A 23 10.63 -4.35 -16.58
N PHE A 24 9.94 -4.74 -15.51
CA PHE A 24 8.47 -4.79 -15.48
C PHE A 24 7.92 -4.44 -14.10
N PHE A 25 6.69 -3.92 -14.10
CA PHE A 25 5.87 -3.74 -12.92
C PHE A 25 4.99 -4.97 -12.72
N PHE A 26 4.73 -5.33 -11.46
CA PHE A 26 3.72 -6.33 -11.14
C PHE A 26 2.90 -5.92 -9.91
N LEU A 27 1.62 -6.29 -9.93
CA LEU A 27 0.70 -6.18 -8.80
C LEU A 27 0.00 -7.52 -8.61
N ILE A 28 -0.02 -8.03 -7.38
CA ILE A 28 -0.63 -9.32 -7.06
C ILE A 28 -1.52 -9.11 -5.84
N ASP A 29 -2.79 -9.45 -5.98
CA ASP A 29 -3.74 -9.47 -4.87
C ASP A 29 -3.42 -10.59 -3.87
N PHE A 30 -3.90 -10.45 -2.63
CA PHE A 30 -3.62 -11.42 -1.57
C PHE A 30 -4.00 -12.87 -1.96
N GLU A 31 -5.12 -13.03 -2.67
CA GLU A 31 -5.62 -14.32 -3.13
C GLU A 31 -4.92 -14.84 -4.40
N LYS A 32 -4.08 -14.02 -5.06
CA LYS A 32 -3.35 -14.32 -6.30
C LYS A 32 -4.27 -14.62 -7.49
N LYS A 33 -5.46 -14.03 -7.53
CA LYS A 33 -6.49 -14.28 -8.56
C LYS A 33 -6.34 -13.37 -9.76
N GLN A 34 -5.90 -12.13 -9.54
CA GLN A 34 -5.80 -11.11 -10.60
C GLN A 34 -4.41 -10.45 -10.69
N PRO A 35 -3.32 -11.21 -10.90
CA PRO A 35 -2.03 -10.62 -11.22
C PRO A 35 -2.07 -9.65 -12.39
N ILE A 36 -1.36 -8.54 -12.26
CA ILE A 36 -1.06 -7.59 -13.33
C ILE A 36 0.45 -7.63 -13.52
N VAL A 37 0.93 -7.80 -14.75
CA VAL A 37 2.35 -7.82 -15.11
C VAL A 37 2.53 -7.03 -16.39
N ILE A 38 3.27 -5.92 -16.33
CA ILE A 38 3.38 -4.96 -17.45
C ILE A 38 4.84 -4.54 -17.61
N PRO A 39 5.46 -4.67 -18.79
CA PRO A 39 6.77 -4.07 -19.06
C PRO A 39 6.77 -2.57 -18.74
N LEU A 40 7.84 -2.04 -18.17
CA LEU A 40 7.85 -0.62 -17.78
C LEU A 40 7.67 0.33 -18.99
N SER A 41 8.06 -0.10 -20.19
CA SER A 41 7.86 0.63 -21.45
C SER A 41 6.40 0.77 -21.86
N ASP A 42 5.53 -0.12 -21.35
CA ASP A 42 4.14 -0.26 -21.78
C ASP A 42 3.18 0.27 -20.72
N LEU A 43 3.72 0.83 -19.62
CA LEU A 43 2.92 1.47 -18.59
C LEU A 43 2.38 2.81 -19.08
N ASP A 44 1.06 2.97 -18.96
CA ASP A 44 0.37 4.22 -19.23
C ASP A 44 0.15 5.01 -17.91
N PRO A 45 0.83 6.16 -17.72
CA PRO A 45 0.65 7.02 -16.53
C PRO A 45 -0.74 7.62 -16.40
N GLU A 46 -1.62 7.53 -17.41
CA GLU A 46 -3.02 7.92 -17.30
C GLU A 46 -3.92 6.81 -16.73
N ILE A 47 -3.40 5.59 -16.58
CA ILE A 47 -4.12 4.44 -16.04
C ILE A 47 -3.52 3.96 -14.72
N LEU A 48 -2.19 3.95 -14.62
CA LEU A 48 -1.46 3.45 -13.45
C LEU A 48 -0.22 4.31 -13.19
N CYS A 49 -0.11 4.84 -11.97
CA CYS A 49 1.10 5.49 -11.48
C CYS A 49 1.66 4.75 -10.27
N TYR A 50 2.99 4.66 -10.16
CA TYR A 50 3.65 4.17 -8.96
C TYR A 50 4.79 5.09 -8.54
N THR A 51 5.10 5.03 -7.23
CA THR A 51 6.31 5.57 -6.63
C THR A 51 6.93 4.45 -5.79
N ILE A 52 8.19 4.11 -6.02
CA ILE A 52 8.94 3.13 -5.23
C ILE A 52 10.31 3.74 -4.92
N ASN A 53 10.51 4.19 -3.68
CA ASN A 53 11.73 4.85 -3.18
C ASN A 53 12.25 5.94 -4.14
N GLY A 54 11.37 6.83 -4.59
CA GLY A 54 11.72 7.93 -5.49
C GLY A 54 11.83 7.57 -6.97
N SER A 55 11.71 6.29 -7.34
CA SER A 55 11.51 5.89 -8.73
C SER A 55 10.02 5.89 -9.06
N SER A 56 9.63 6.57 -10.14
CA SER A 56 8.24 6.65 -10.60
C SER A 56 8.15 6.48 -12.11
N ASN A 57 6.94 6.20 -12.61
CA ASN A 57 6.62 6.20 -14.04
C ASN A 57 5.93 7.49 -14.51
N HIS A 58 5.92 8.52 -13.69
CA HIS A 58 5.29 9.81 -13.99
C HIS A 58 6.25 10.95 -13.62
N GLU A 59 6.13 12.07 -14.32
CA GLU A 59 6.86 13.30 -14.00
C GLU A 59 6.07 14.12 -12.96
N ASN A 60 6.80 14.84 -12.10
CA ASN A 60 6.31 15.61 -10.96
C ASN A 60 4.89 16.13 -11.14
N PHE A 61 3.93 15.49 -10.47
CA PHE A 61 2.58 16.02 -10.39
C PHE A 61 2.61 17.34 -9.63
N MET A 62 2.01 18.39 -10.19
CA MET A 62 1.72 19.59 -9.43
C MET A 62 0.43 19.35 -8.64
N PRO A 63 0.47 19.28 -7.31
CA PRO A 63 -0.75 19.16 -6.53
C PRO A 63 -1.61 20.39 -6.74
N ASN A 64 -2.92 20.19 -6.84
CA ASN A 64 -3.88 21.28 -6.87
C ASN A 64 -4.00 21.88 -5.45
N ASP A 65 -4.12 23.21 -5.35
CA ASP A 65 -4.27 23.96 -4.10
C ASP A 65 -5.72 23.93 -3.54
N GLU A 66 -6.63 23.19 -4.18
CA GLU A 66 -8.00 23.00 -3.70
C GLU A 66 -8.06 22.42 -2.29
N SER A 67 -9.02 22.90 -1.49
CA SER A 67 -9.28 22.42 -0.14
C SER A 67 -9.70 20.95 -0.15
N ILE A 68 -9.22 20.20 0.84
CA ILE A 68 -9.54 18.77 0.99
C ILE A 68 -10.53 18.62 2.14
N ASP A 69 -11.67 18.00 1.83
CA ASP A 69 -12.67 17.61 2.81
C ASP A 69 -12.67 16.08 2.96
N PHE A 70 -12.54 15.59 4.19
CA PHE A 70 -12.71 14.18 4.52
C PHE A 70 -13.83 14.00 5.54
N TYR A 71 -14.79 13.16 5.20
CA TYR A 71 -15.90 12.78 6.08
C TYR A 71 -15.85 11.27 6.33
N PRO A 72 -15.05 10.80 7.30
CA PRO A 72 -14.97 9.38 7.64
C PRO A 72 -16.27 8.92 8.32
N ARG A 73 -16.72 7.72 7.95
CA ARG A 73 -17.81 7.01 8.63
C ARG A 73 -17.20 5.96 9.55
N GLU A 74 -16.86 6.42 10.75
CA GLU A 74 -16.18 5.60 11.76
C GLU A 74 -17.02 4.41 12.19
N VAL A 75 -16.34 3.32 12.55
CA VAL A 75 -16.99 2.17 13.17
C VAL A 75 -17.54 2.58 14.53
N PRO A 76 -18.82 2.30 14.84
CA PRO A 76 -19.37 2.59 16.15
C PRO A 76 -18.56 1.95 17.26
N PHE A 77 -18.35 2.69 18.35
CA PHE A 77 -17.54 2.23 19.48
C PHE A 77 -18.00 0.86 20.00
N ASP A 78 -19.30 0.64 20.15
CA ASP A 78 -19.84 -0.63 20.65
C ASP A 78 -19.49 -1.81 19.73
N SER A 79 -19.52 -1.59 18.40
CA SER A 79 -19.11 -2.60 17.41
C SER A 79 -17.61 -2.91 17.50
N TYR A 80 -16.78 -1.89 17.72
CA TYR A 80 -15.35 -2.09 17.97
C TYR A 80 -15.13 -2.86 19.28
N GLN A 81 -15.80 -2.45 20.36
CA GLN A 81 -15.65 -3.01 21.70
C GLN A 81 -16.01 -4.49 21.75
N GLU A 82 -17.10 -4.89 21.08
CA GLU A 82 -17.51 -6.30 21.00
C GLU A 82 -16.39 -7.16 20.38
N ARG A 83 -15.81 -6.73 19.26
CA ARG A 83 -14.75 -7.47 18.56
C ARG A 83 -13.45 -7.45 19.34
N PHE A 84 -13.11 -6.31 19.95
CA PHE A 84 -11.95 -6.17 20.83
C PHE A 84 -12.02 -7.13 22.02
N ASN A 85 -13.16 -7.19 22.72
CA ASN A 85 -13.34 -8.08 23.86
C ASN A 85 -13.14 -9.55 23.47
N LYS A 86 -13.67 -9.96 22.31
CA LYS A 86 -13.44 -11.30 21.77
C LYS A 86 -11.96 -11.58 21.50
N VAL A 87 -11.23 -10.63 20.92
CA VAL A 87 -9.79 -10.78 20.69
C VAL A 87 -9.05 -10.95 22.01
N MET A 88 -9.36 -10.13 23.02
CA MET A 88 -8.74 -10.19 24.34
C MET A 88 -9.03 -11.51 25.06
N GLU A 89 -10.26 -12.01 24.98
CA GLU A 89 -10.63 -13.32 25.52
C GLU A 89 -9.76 -14.43 24.91
N GLN A 90 -9.60 -14.44 23.58
CA GLN A 90 -8.80 -15.45 22.88
C GLN A 90 -7.30 -15.34 23.18
N ILE A 91 -6.79 -14.12 23.38
CA ILE A 91 -5.41 -13.89 23.83
C ILE A 91 -5.22 -14.43 25.25
N HIS A 92 -6.13 -14.13 26.19
CA HIS A 92 -6.06 -14.64 27.57
C HIS A 92 -6.21 -16.16 27.66
N PHE A 93 -7.02 -16.76 26.78
CA PHE A 93 -7.13 -18.21 26.67
C PHE A 93 -5.86 -18.87 26.11
N GLY A 94 -4.97 -18.10 25.48
CA GLY A 94 -3.69 -18.58 24.94
C GLY A 94 -3.70 -18.97 23.46
N ASN A 95 -4.73 -18.58 22.69
CA ASN A 95 -4.82 -18.91 21.26
C ASN A 95 -3.94 -18.01 20.37
N SER A 96 -3.54 -16.84 20.84
CA SER A 96 -2.57 -15.96 20.18
C SER A 96 -1.87 -15.06 21.19
N TYR A 97 -0.68 -14.56 20.83
CA TYR A 97 0.06 -13.57 21.62
C TYR A 97 -0.21 -12.12 21.16
N LEU A 98 -0.51 -11.92 19.87
CA LEU A 98 -0.73 -10.61 19.26
C LEU A 98 -1.69 -10.78 18.08
N LEU A 99 -2.58 -9.80 17.89
CA LEU A 99 -3.47 -9.74 16.74
C LEU A 99 -3.72 -8.28 16.36
N ASN A 100 -3.64 -7.97 15.07
CA ASN A 100 -3.99 -6.65 14.55
C ASN A 100 -5.48 -6.63 14.21
N LEU A 101 -6.29 -6.07 15.10
CA LEU A 101 -7.73 -5.88 14.86
C LEU A 101 -7.94 -4.62 14.01
N THR A 102 -8.43 -4.79 12.79
CA THR A 102 -8.65 -3.69 11.84
C THR A 102 -10.10 -3.64 11.37
N PHE A 103 -10.53 -2.46 10.94
CA PHE A 103 -11.83 -2.24 10.33
C PHE A 103 -11.71 -1.31 9.12
N PRO A 104 -12.48 -1.54 8.05
CA PRO A 104 -12.60 -0.57 6.98
C PRO A 104 -13.44 0.63 7.46
N THR A 105 -12.97 1.84 7.15
CA THR A 105 -13.72 3.08 7.34
C THR A 105 -14.02 3.66 5.97
N GLU A 106 -15.30 3.86 5.66
CA GLU A 106 -15.68 4.55 4.45
C GLU A 106 -15.38 6.04 4.58
N ILE A 107 -14.76 6.64 3.57
CA ILE A 107 -14.42 8.05 3.55
C ILE A 107 -15.14 8.70 2.37
N LYS A 108 -15.96 9.71 2.64
CA LYS A 108 -16.46 10.62 1.60
C LYS A 108 -15.51 11.81 1.48
N THR A 109 -15.22 12.23 0.25
CA THR A 109 -14.31 13.33 -0.02
C THR A 109 -14.68 14.04 -1.32
N ASN A 110 -14.25 15.30 -1.45
CA ASN A 110 -14.44 16.12 -2.64
C ASN A 110 -13.35 15.91 -3.71
N ILE A 111 -12.30 15.14 -3.42
CA ILE A 111 -11.16 14.92 -4.32
C ILE A 111 -11.15 13.50 -4.89
N THR A 112 -10.52 13.35 -6.05
CA THR A 112 -10.36 12.06 -6.75
C THR A 112 -9.22 11.23 -6.16
N LEU A 113 -9.19 9.93 -6.50
CA LEU A 113 -8.06 9.05 -6.13
C LEU A 113 -6.73 9.53 -6.72
N LYS A 114 -6.75 10.13 -7.92
CA LYS A 114 -5.54 10.69 -8.55
C LYS A 114 -5.02 11.86 -7.72
N GLU A 115 -5.91 12.75 -7.26
CA GLU A 115 -5.53 13.87 -6.40
C GLU A 115 -5.06 13.46 -5.00
N ILE A 116 -5.60 12.36 -4.46
CA ILE A 116 -5.04 11.78 -3.21
C ILE A 116 -3.61 11.31 -3.47
N TYR A 117 -3.37 10.60 -4.58
CA TYR A 117 -2.04 10.13 -4.96
C TYR A 117 -1.04 11.27 -5.15
N THR A 118 -1.41 12.35 -5.86
CA THR A 118 -0.50 13.47 -6.11
C THR A 118 -0.16 14.31 -4.88
N ARG A 119 -0.98 14.23 -3.82
CA ARG A 119 -0.76 14.92 -2.55
C ARG A 119 -0.16 14.03 -1.46
N ALA A 120 -0.15 12.71 -1.66
CA ALA A 120 0.46 11.77 -0.73
C ALA A 120 1.98 11.99 -0.69
N ILE A 121 2.57 11.76 0.48
CA ILE A 121 4.03 11.79 0.66
C ILE A 121 4.42 10.47 1.32
N ALA A 122 4.76 9.47 0.50
CA ALA A 122 5.22 8.18 0.97
C ALA A 122 6.30 7.59 0.04
N PRO A 123 7.22 6.76 0.58
CA PRO A 123 8.22 6.09 -0.24
C PRO A 123 7.62 5.05 -1.20
N TYR A 124 6.46 4.49 -0.88
CA TYR A 124 5.77 3.50 -1.72
C TYR A 124 4.35 3.96 -1.98
N GLU A 125 4.03 4.22 -3.24
CA GLU A 125 2.73 4.71 -3.66
C GLU A 125 2.27 3.98 -4.90
N LEU A 126 0.96 3.79 -5.04
CA LEU A 126 0.33 3.22 -6.22
C LEU A 126 -1.02 3.91 -6.42
N TRP A 127 -1.30 4.30 -7.65
CA TRP A 127 -2.62 4.74 -8.08
C TRP A 127 -3.04 3.93 -9.30
N ILE A 128 -4.28 3.45 -9.27
CA ILE A 128 -4.93 2.83 -10.42
C ILE A 128 -6.23 3.58 -10.64
N LYS A 129 -6.39 4.11 -11.86
CA LYS A 129 -7.54 4.91 -12.26
C LYS A 129 -8.86 4.24 -11.86
N ASP A 130 -9.66 5.00 -11.12
CA ASP A 130 -11.00 4.64 -10.64
C ASP A 130 -11.10 3.34 -9.83
N GLN A 131 -9.97 2.84 -9.30
CA GLN A 131 -9.92 1.58 -8.55
C GLN A 131 -9.33 1.76 -7.16
N LEU A 132 -8.11 2.29 -7.05
CA LEU A 132 -7.44 2.42 -5.76
C LEU A 132 -6.35 3.48 -5.75
N VAL A 133 -6.02 3.89 -4.52
CA VAL A 133 -4.77 4.58 -4.17
C VAL A 133 -4.18 3.88 -2.94
N VAL A 134 -2.87 3.67 -2.95
CA VAL A 134 -2.09 3.07 -1.86
C VAL A 134 -0.91 3.98 -1.58
N PHE A 135 -0.60 4.15 -0.30
CA PHE A 135 0.61 4.78 0.18
C PHE A 135 1.08 4.02 1.42
N SER A 136 2.34 3.62 1.44
CA SER A 136 2.95 2.88 2.55
C SER A 136 4.27 3.53 2.96
N PRO A 137 4.53 3.69 4.26
CA PRO A 137 5.83 4.14 4.76
C PRO A 137 6.91 3.06 4.69
N GLU A 138 6.54 1.78 4.55
CA GLU A 138 7.44 0.65 4.77
C GLU A 138 7.27 -0.44 3.69
N PRO A 139 8.36 -1.03 3.17
CA PRO A 139 8.30 -2.22 2.33
C PRO A 139 8.22 -3.49 3.19
N VAL A 140 7.62 -4.54 2.65
CA VAL A 140 7.65 -5.86 3.31
C VAL A 140 9.05 -6.50 3.19
N VAL A 141 9.63 -6.44 1.98
CA VAL A 141 10.95 -6.96 1.65
C VAL A 141 11.67 -6.04 0.67
N HIS A 142 12.99 -6.06 0.72
CA HIS A 142 13.88 -5.37 -0.20
C HIS A 142 14.89 -6.37 -0.77
N ILE A 143 15.13 -6.30 -2.08
CA ILE A 143 16.05 -7.21 -2.79
C ILE A 143 17.09 -6.37 -3.52
N VAL A 144 18.34 -6.43 -3.08
CA VAL A 144 19.48 -5.75 -3.73
C VAL A 144 20.68 -6.69 -3.76
N ASP A 145 21.35 -6.77 -4.91
CA ASP A 145 22.52 -7.62 -5.16
C ASP A 145 22.33 -9.08 -4.72
N GLY A 146 21.15 -9.64 -5.01
CA GLY A 146 20.79 -11.01 -4.64
C GLY A 146 20.51 -11.23 -3.15
N LYS A 147 20.54 -10.18 -2.32
CA LYS A 147 20.23 -10.24 -0.90
C LYS A 147 18.80 -9.77 -0.63
N ILE A 148 18.02 -10.61 0.05
CA ILE A 148 16.68 -10.29 0.54
C ILE A 148 16.80 -9.80 1.98
N SER A 149 16.22 -8.63 2.29
CA SER A 149 16.18 -8.06 3.64
C SER A 149 14.78 -7.52 3.99
N THR A 150 14.48 -7.45 5.28
CA THR A 150 13.28 -6.81 5.84
C THR A 150 13.73 -5.96 7.02
N HIS A 151 13.08 -4.81 7.24
CA HIS A 151 13.44 -3.87 8.31
C HIS A 151 12.19 -3.49 9.11
N PRO A 152 11.62 -4.43 9.89
CA PRO A 152 10.38 -4.19 10.62
C PRO A 152 10.50 -2.92 11.46
N MET A 153 9.57 -1.98 11.27
CA MET A 153 9.50 -0.78 12.10
C MET A 153 9.46 -1.14 13.59
N LYS A 154 10.35 -0.54 14.38
CA LYS A 154 10.35 -0.63 15.85
C LYS A 154 9.78 0.66 16.44
N GLY A 155 8.57 0.56 16.97
CA GLY A 155 7.91 1.62 17.73
C GLY A 155 7.49 2.82 16.87
N THR A 156 6.25 3.25 17.02
CA THR A 156 5.78 4.52 16.48
C THR A 156 5.75 5.50 17.64
N ILE A 157 6.43 6.63 17.50
CA ILE A 157 6.39 7.73 18.46
C ILE A 157 5.64 8.89 17.83
N ASP A 158 4.83 9.56 18.64
CA ASP A 158 4.09 10.74 18.21
C ASP A 158 5.06 11.82 17.71
N THR A 159 4.90 12.20 16.45
CA THR A 159 5.75 13.18 15.76
C THR A 159 5.56 14.60 16.28
N THR A 160 4.50 14.86 17.04
CA THR A 160 4.29 16.15 17.73
C THR A 160 5.23 16.36 18.91
N ILE A 161 5.93 15.31 19.36
CA ILE A 161 6.90 15.39 20.45
C ILE A 161 8.24 15.92 19.91
N PRO A 162 8.82 16.99 20.48
CA PRO A 162 10.16 17.44 20.12
C PRO A 162 11.19 16.33 20.33
N ASN A 163 12.04 16.09 19.33
CA ASN A 163 13.06 15.03 19.33
C ASN A 163 12.50 13.59 19.44
N ALA A 164 11.28 13.34 18.94
CA ALA A 164 10.65 12.01 19.00
C ALA A 164 11.56 10.88 18.45
N LYS A 165 12.21 11.11 17.31
CA LYS A 165 13.08 10.12 16.65
C LYS A 165 14.29 9.68 17.50
N SER A 166 14.84 10.54 18.36
CA SER A 166 15.97 10.19 19.23
C SER A 166 15.57 9.53 20.55
N ARG A 167 14.25 9.42 20.82
CA ARG A 167 13.71 8.73 21.99
C ARG A 167 13.27 7.29 21.70
N LEU A 168 13.22 6.91 20.42
CA LEU A 168 13.08 5.51 20.01
C LEU A 168 14.40 4.78 20.33
N LYS A 169 14.34 3.77 21.21
CA LYS A 169 15.47 2.90 21.56
C LYS A 169 15.58 1.71 20.61
#